data_AF-A0A2V6QAA9-F1
#
_entry.id   AF-A0A2V6QAA9-F1
#
_cell.length_a   1.000
_cell.length_b   1.000
_cell.length_c   1.000
_cell.angle_alpha   90.00
_cell.angle_beta   90.00
_cell.angle_gamma   90.00
#
_symmetry.space_group_name_H-M   'P 1'
#
loop_
_entity.id
_entity.type
_entity.pdbx_description
1 polymer ?
#
loop_
_entity_poly.entity_id
_entity_poly.type
_entity_poly.pdbx_seq_one_letter_code
_entity_poly.pdbx_strand_id
1 'polypeptide(L)'
;RPGERFHFAPNGIYEGFVVAAWSLAEAGPAHGGFWCIPGSHKSHFKLPRQIHEAPEKAPCVVIPEIPAGSVVLFTEAVMHGTAPWRADHERRTLLYKYCVSHMAWSRARVLPPPDVPLTARQQALLTEPADPHTFVASLFSDGPGAER
;
A
#
# COMPACT_ATOMS: atom_id res chain seq x y z
N ARG A 1 -2.17 27.42 11.06
CA ARG A 1 -1.88 26.46 12.16
C ARG A 1 -0.90 25.43 11.61
N PRO A 2 0.16 25.05 12.33
CA PRO A 2 0.94 23.87 11.94
C PRO A 2 -0.03 22.69 11.80
N GLY A 3 0.13 21.86 10.76
CA GLY A 3 -0.68 20.65 10.63
C GLY A 3 -0.48 19.78 11.86
N GLU A 4 -1.57 19.25 12.43
CA GLU A 4 -1.48 18.25 13.50
C GLU A 4 -0.72 17.04 12.98
N ARG A 5 0.19 16.51 13.81
CA ARG A 5 0.90 15.28 13.50
C ARG A 5 0.00 14.11 13.92
N PHE A 6 -0.02 13.08 13.09
CA PHE A 6 -0.75 11.85 13.37
C PHE A 6 -0.31 11.26 14.72
N HIS A 7 -1.28 11.01 15.62
CA HIS A 7 -1.04 10.41 16.93
C HIS A 7 -1.23 8.88 16.84
N PHE A 8 -0.24 8.12 17.31
CA PHE A 8 -0.38 6.67 17.46
C PHE A 8 -1.46 6.37 18.50
N ALA A 9 -2.45 5.56 18.15
CA ALA A 9 -3.44 5.16 19.12
C ALA A 9 -2.81 4.18 20.13
N PRO A 10 -3.13 4.29 21.43
CA PRO A 10 -2.53 3.45 22.46
C PRO A 10 -2.81 1.95 22.25
N ASN A 11 -3.89 1.59 21.54
CA ASN A 11 -4.38 0.22 21.43
C ASN A 11 -4.64 -0.24 19.99
N GLY A 12 -4.09 0.43 18.97
CA GLY A 12 -4.42 0.07 17.58
C GLY A 12 -3.49 0.69 16.54
N ILE A 13 -3.48 0.07 15.35
CA ILE A 13 -2.81 0.58 14.17
C ILE A 13 -3.89 1.14 13.27
N TYR A 14 -3.92 2.47 13.10
CA TYR A 14 -4.84 3.14 12.20
C TYR A 14 -4.06 3.54 10.95
N GLU A 15 -4.25 2.80 9.87
CA GLU A 15 -3.56 3.07 8.61
C GLU A 15 -4.55 3.64 7.61
N GLY A 16 -4.22 4.80 7.05
CA GLY A 16 -5.07 5.47 6.07
C GLY A 16 -4.91 4.92 4.65
N PHE A 17 -3.83 4.18 4.38
CA PHE A 17 -3.42 3.78 3.05
C PHE A 17 -2.90 2.34 2.98
N VAL A 18 -3.36 1.60 1.99
CA VAL A 18 -2.92 0.24 1.66
C VAL A 18 -2.60 0.16 0.17
N VAL A 19 -1.51 -0.52 -0.16
CA VAL A 19 -1.11 -0.78 -1.54
C VAL A 19 -1.20 -2.27 -1.82
N ALA A 20 -1.86 -2.61 -2.92
CA ALA A 20 -1.75 -3.91 -3.56
C ALA A 20 -0.81 -3.80 -4.76
N ALA A 21 0.39 -4.34 -4.60
CA ALA A 21 1.40 -4.41 -5.65
C ALA A 21 1.34 -5.76 -6.34
N TRP A 22 0.68 -5.81 -7.49
CA TRP A 22 0.55 -7.01 -8.30
C TRP A 22 1.69 -7.10 -9.30
N SER A 23 2.59 -8.05 -9.09
CA SER A 23 3.75 -8.26 -9.97
C SER A 23 3.36 -9.08 -11.19
N LEU A 24 3.69 -8.58 -12.38
CA LEU A 24 3.47 -9.25 -13.66
C LEU A 24 4.72 -9.97 -14.17
N ALA A 25 5.86 -9.68 -13.55
CA ALA A 25 7.13 -10.35 -13.77
C ALA A 25 7.66 -10.88 -12.43
N GLU A 26 8.49 -11.90 -12.49
CA GLU A 26 9.17 -12.44 -11.32
C GLU A 26 10.08 -11.38 -10.68
N ALA A 27 10.15 -11.37 -9.36
CA ALA A 27 11.01 -10.49 -8.58
C ALA A 27 11.42 -11.21 -7.28
N GLY A 28 12.42 -10.70 -6.59
CA GLY A 28 12.89 -11.29 -5.35
C GLY A 28 14.38 -11.06 -5.08
N PRO A 29 14.96 -11.70 -4.07
CA PRO A 29 16.37 -11.56 -3.70
C PRO A 29 17.36 -11.68 -4.87
N ALA A 30 17.11 -12.58 -5.83
CA ALA A 30 17.98 -12.76 -7.00
C ALA A 30 17.80 -11.66 -8.07
N HIS A 31 16.61 -11.08 -8.18
CA HIS A 31 16.20 -10.19 -9.26
C HIS A 31 16.17 -8.71 -8.86
N GLY A 32 16.00 -8.42 -7.57
CA GLY A 32 15.62 -7.11 -7.05
C GLY A 32 14.10 -6.95 -6.93
N GLY A 33 13.66 -5.71 -6.72
CA GLY A 33 12.23 -5.40 -6.57
C GLY A 33 11.85 -4.95 -5.16
N PHE A 34 10.64 -5.29 -4.72
CA PHE A 34 10.12 -4.77 -3.45
C PHE A 34 10.97 -5.23 -2.26
N TRP A 35 11.26 -4.30 -1.34
CA TRP A 35 11.79 -4.63 -0.02
C TRP A 35 11.00 -3.89 1.05
N CYS A 36 10.94 -4.44 2.25
CA CYS A 36 10.40 -3.77 3.42
C CYS A 36 11.17 -4.08 4.71
N ILE A 37 10.93 -3.29 5.76
CA ILE A 37 11.29 -3.62 7.13
C ILE A 37 10.00 -4.03 7.85
N PRO A 38 9.76 -5.33 8.09
CA PRO A 38 8.55 -5.79 8.76
C PRO A 38 8.37 -5.11 10.12
N GLY A 39 7.13 -4.70 10.43
CA GLY A 39 6.80 -4.04 11.70
C GLY A 39 7.15 -2.56 11.79
N SER A 40 7.87 -1.97 10.83
CA SER A 40 8.33 -0.58 10.93
C SER A 40 7.20 0.46 10.83
N HIS A 41 5.99 0.07 10.45
CA HIS A 41 4.78 0.91 10.52
C HIS A 41 4.45 1.35 11.96
N LYS A 42 5.05 0.68 12.97
CA LYS A 42 4.97 1.07 14.39
C LYS A 42 6.18 1.87 14.88
N SER A 43 7.19 2.07 14.02
CA SER A 43 8.43 2.72 14.41
C SER A 43 8.31 4.24 14.31
N HIS A 44 8.92 4.95 15.26
CA HIS A 44 9.04 6.41 15.22
C HIS A 44 10.52 6.82 15.06
N PHE A 45 11.22 6.13 14.18
CA PHE A 45 12.62 6.38 13.86
C PHE A 45 12.77 6.65 12.37
N LYS A 46 13.77 7.47 12.01
CA LYS A 46 14.13 7.64 10.61
C LYS A 46 14.84 6.39 10.10
N LEU A 47 14.63 6.05 8.83
CA LEU A 47 15.41 5.00 8.17
C LEU A 47 16.91 5.37 8.21
N PRO A 48 17.78 4.54 8.81
CA PRO A 48 19.21 4.78 8.78
C PRO A 48 19.75 4.83 7.35
N ARG A 49 20.64 5.78 7.09
CA ARG A 49 21.20 6.03 5.74
C ARG A 49 21.85 4.78 5.14
N GLN A 50 22.54 3.98 5.96
CA GLN A 50 23.21 2.76 5.54
C GLN A 50 22.22 1.72 5.00
N ILE A 51 21.02 1.64 5.59
CA ILE A 51 19.95 0.77 5.11
C ILE A 51 19.36 1.33 3.82
N HIS A 52 19.17 2.64 3.73
CA HIS A 52 18.70 3.27 2.50
C HIS A 52 19.67 3.05 1.31
N GLU A 53 20.98 3.16 1.54
CA GLU A 53 22.00 3.01 0.50
C GLU A 53 22.25 1.55 0.09
N ALA A 54 22.08 0.60 1.01
CA ALA A 54 22.29 -0.82 0.76
C ALA A 54 21.26 -1.68 1.51
N PRO A 55 19.97 -1.64 1.14
CA PRO A 55 18.90 -2.32 1.87
C PRO A 55 19.11 -3.84 1.89
N GLU A 56 19.63 -4.40 0.79
CA GLU A 56 19.98 -5.82 0.64
C GLU A 56 21.06 -6.33 1.61
N LYS A 57 21.80 -5.43 2.29
CA LYS A 57 22.81 -5.78 3.31
C LYS A 57 22.29 -5.68 4.74
N ALA A 58 21.10 -5.10 4.95
CA ALA A 58 20.57 -4.86 6.27
C ALA A 58 19.79 -6.09 6.78
N PRO A 59 20.11 -6.63 7.97
CA PRO A 59 19.50 -7.88 8.45
C PRO A 59 18.00 -7.75 8.80
N CYS A 60 17.50 -6.53 8.96
CA CYS A 60 16.09 -6.26 9.22
C CYS A 60 15.25 -6.03 7.96
N VAL A 61 15.90 -5.98 6.78
CA VAL A 61 15.21 -5.83 5.51
C VAL A 61 14.82 -7.20 4.98
N VAL A 62 13.59 -7.30 4.48
CA VAL A 62 13.07 -8.47 3.78
C VAL A 62 12.84 -8.10 2.32
N ILE A 63 13.43 -8.89 1.42
CA ILE A 63 13.12 -8.93 0.00
C ILE A 63 12.40 -10.27 -0.23
N PRO A 64 11.06 -10.29 -0.33
CA PRO A 64 10.35 -11.56 -0.50
C PRO A 64 10.55 -12.11 -1.90
N GLU A 65 10.46 -13.43 -2.07
CA GLU A 65 10.27 -14.03 -3.38
C GLU A 65 8.89 -13.64 -3.92
N ILE A 66 8.84 -13.16 -5.16
CA ILE A 66 7.63 -12.66 -5.80
C ILE A 66 7.54 -13.24 -7.21
N PRO A 67 6.99 -14.47 -7.36
CA PRO A 67 6.64 -15.01 -8.66
C PRO A 67 5.73 -14.07 -9.47
N ALA A 68 5.78 -14.16 -10.80
CA ALA A 68 4.81 -13.47 -11.65
C ALA A 68 3.39 -13.88 -11.26
N GLY A 69 2.50 -12.90 -11.09
CA GLY A 69 1.13 -13.08 -10.61
C GLY A 69 0.95 -12.87 -9.10
N SER A 70 2.01 -12.80 -8.30
CA SER A 70 1.90 -12.54 -6.85
C SER A 70 1.46 -11.11 -6.54
N VAL A 71 0.74 -10.95 -5.43
CA VAL A 71 0.33 -9.65 -4.88
C VAL A 71 0.97 -9.43 -3.52
N VAL A 72 1.75 -8.36 -3.37
CA VAL A 72 2.24 -7.89 -2.08
C VAL A 72 1.27 -6.84 -1.55
N LEU A 73 0.66 -7.12 -0.39
CA LEU A 73 -0.16 -6.17 0.35
C LEU A 73 0.68 -5.53 1.45
N PHE A 74 0.73 -4.20 1.47
CA PHE A 74 1.44 -3.47 2.52
C PHE A 74 0.79 -2.12 2.81
N THR A 75 0.99 -1.63 4.03
CA THR A 75 0.57 -0.28 4.44
C THR A 75 1.66 0.70 4.03
N GLU A 76 1.30 1.91 3.62
CA GLU A 76 2.31 2.89 3.20
C GLU A 76 3.21 3.37 4.36
N ALA A 77 2.77 3.17 5.60
CA ALA A 77 3.57 3.43 6.78
C ALA A 77 4.72 2.44 6.99
N VAL A 78 4.70 1.25 6.36
CA VAL A 78 5.85 0.36 6.41
C VAL A 78 7.02 1.01 5.65
N MET A 79 8.22 0.91 6.18
CA MET A 79 9.43 1.33 5.48
C MET A 79 9.64 0.32 4.38
N HIS A 80 9.60 0.79 3.15
CA HIS A 80 9.72 -0.02 1.96
C HIS A 80 10.49 0.73 0.89
N GLY A 81 10.89 0.00 -0.14
CA GLY A 81 11.52 0.59 -1.30
C GLY A 81 11.70 -0.42 -2.42
N THR A 82 12.58 -0.08 -3.35
CA THR A 82 12.95 -0.94 -4.47
C THR A 82 14.44 -1.25 -4.38
N ALA A 83 14.77 -2.54 -4.34
CA ALA A 83 16.13 -3.05 -4.43
C ALA A 83 16.62 -2.96 -5.89
N PRO A 84 17.94 -2.79 -6.12
CA PRO A 84 18.51 -2.73 -7.47
C PRO A 84 18.02 -3.87 -8.35
N TRP A 85 17.60 -3.54 -9.57
CA TRP A 85 17.10 -4.52 -10.53
C TRP A 85 18.26 -5.20 -11.25
N ARG A 86 18.31 -6.53 -11.21
CA ARG A 86 19.41 -7.37 -11.74
C ARG A 86 18.93 -8.45 -12.70
N ALA A 87 17.62 -8.60 -12.89
CA ALA A 87 17.05 -9.53 -13.85
C ALA A 87 17.34 -9.09 -15.30
N ASP A 88 17.33 -10.05 -16.22
CA ASP A 88 17.48 -9.86 -17.67
C ASP A 88 16.15 -9.47 -18.37
N HIS A 89 15.06 -9.39 -17.61
CA HIS A 89 13.75 -8.95 -18.08
C HIS A 89 13.32 -7.64 -17.42
N GLU A 90 12.30 -6.98 -17.98
CA GLU A 90 11.74 -5.76 -17.38
C GLU A 90 10.95 -6.05 -16.10
N ARG A 91 11.05 -5.12 -15.15
CA ARG A 91 10.15 -5.09 -13.98
C ARG A 91 8.78 -4.55 -14.39
N ARG A 92 7.72 -5.31 -14.16
CA ARG A 92 6.33 -4.87 -14.40
C ARG A 92 5.45 -5.16 -13.18
N THR A 93 4.82 -4.11 -12.64
CA THR A 93 3.95 -4.19 -11.47
C THR A 93 2.75 -3.25 -11.63
N LEU A 94 1.55 -3.72 -11.34
CA LEU A 94 0.35 -2.90 -11.20
C LEU A 94 0.22 -2.47 -9.73
N LEU A 95 0.14 -1.17 -9.48
CA LEU A 95 -0.02 -0.63 -8.14
C LEU A 95 -1.44 -0.11 -7.95
N TYR A 96 -2.23 -0.82 -7.14
CA TYR A 96 -3.53 -0.34 -6.70
C TYR A 96 -3.39 0.26 -5.30
N LYS A 97 -3.65 1.55 -5.18
CA LYS A 97 -3.56 2.28 -3.90
C LYS A 97 -4.95 2.58 -3.40
N TYR A 98 -5.23 2.12 -2.19
CA TYR A 98 -6.49 2.30 -1.50
C TYR A 98 -6.30 3.24 -0.31
N CYS A 99 -7.31 4.04 -0.03
CA CYS A 99 -7.37 4.86 1.16
C CYS A 99 -8.75 4.84 1.80
N VAL A 100 -8.83 5.27 3.05
CA VAL A 100 -10.11 5.52 3.71
C VAL A 100 -10.86 6.68 3.03
N SER A 101 -12.19 6.69 3.15
CA SER A 101 -13.10 7.57 2.39
C SER A 101 -12.78 9.06 2.51
N HIS A 102 -12.31 9.52 3.66
CA HIS A 102 -12.01 10.94 3.90
C HIS A 102 -10.59 11.37 3.52
N MET A 103 -9.78 10.45 2.97
CA MET A 103 -8.43 10.73 2.49
C MET A 103 -8.38 10.72 0.97
N ALA A 104 -7.43 11.46 0.41
CA ALA A 104 -7.09 11.40 -1.00
C ALA A 104 -5.59 11.17 -1.17
N TRP A 105 -5.23 10.21 -2.03
CA TRP A 105 -3.83 9.88 -2.34
C TRP A 105 -3.09 11.07 -2.97
N SER A 106 -3.74 11.78 -3.88
CA SER A 106 -3.18 12.93 -4.58
C SER A 106 -4.30 13.88 -5.01
N ARG A 107 -3.91 15.08 -5.46
CA ARG A 107 -4.85 16.04 -6.07
C ARG A 107 -5.45 15.53 -7.38
N ALA A 108 -4.69 14.74 -8.13
CA ALA A 108 -5.16 14.12 -9.37
C ALA A 108 -5.83 12.78 -9.03
N ARG A 109 -7.13 12.69 -9.30
CA ARG A 109 -7.93 11.50 -9.05
C ARG A 109 -7.88 10.57 -10.26
N VAL A 110 -7.91 9.27 -9.98
CA VAL A 110 -8.19 8.28 -11.02
C VAL A 110 -9.67 8.41 -11.37
N LEU A 111 -9.96 8.81 -12.60
CA LEU A 111 -11.32 8.87 -13.11
C LEU A 111 -11.70 7.53 -13.75
N PRO A 112 -13.00 7.14 -13.69
CA PRO A 112 -13.47 5.98 -14.40
C PRO A 112 -13.19 6.15 -15.91
N PRO A 113 -12.65 5.13 -16.59
CA PRO A 113 -12.50 5.17 -18.04
C PRO A 113 -13.88 5.32 -18.70
N PRO A 114 -14.02 6.18 -19.73
CA PRO A 114 -15.32 6.56 -20.27
C PRO A 114 -16.07 5.38 -20.93
N ASP A 115 -15.32 4.42 -21.47
CA ASP A 115 -15.87 3.37 -22.35
C ASP A 115 -15.94 2.01 -21.66
N VAL A 116 -15.72 1.96 -20.35
CA VAL A 116 -15.72 0.70 -19.59
C VAL A 116 -16.92 0.69 -18.64
N PRO A 117 -17.90 -0.21 -18.83
CA PRO A 117 -18.99 -0.36 -17.88
C PRO A 117 -18.43 -0.87 -16.55
N LEU A 118 -18.54 -0.05 -15.52
CA LEU A 118 -18.12 -0.40 -14.17
C LEU A 118 -19.28 -1.01 -13.38
N THR A 119 -18.99 -2.08 -12.65
CA THR A 119 -19.90 -2.60 -11.62
C THR A 119 -20.14 -1.55 -10.53
N ALA A 120 -21.25 -1.65 -9.80
CA ALA A 120 -21.54 -0.77 -8.67
C ALA A 120 -20.37 -0.71 -7.65
N ARG A 121 -19.68 -1.85 -7.44
CA ARG A 121 -18.48 -1.93 -6.61
C ARG A 121 -17.33 -1.09 -7.14
N GLN A 122 -17.03 -1.17 -8.44
CA GLN A 122 -15.95 -0.41 -9.05
C GLN A 122 -16.26 1.09 -9.06
N GLN A 123 -17.52 1.46 -9.28
CA GLN A 123 -17.97 2.84 -9.16
C GLN A 123 -17.74 3.38 -7.73
N ALA A 124 -18.08 2.58 -6.70
CA ALA A 124 -17.86 2.93 -5.31
C ALA A 124 -16.38 3.16 -4.96
N LEU A 125 -15.45 2.44 -5.58
CA LEU A 125 -14.01 2.65 -5.38
C LEU A 125 -13.48 3.97 -5.99
N LEU A 126 -14.24 4.57 -6.91
CA LEU A 126 -13.86 5.77 -7.65
C LEU A 126 -14.68 7.01 -7.22
N THR A 127 -15.53 6.90 -6.19
CA THR A 127 -16.27 8.04 -5.66
C THR A 127 -15.31 9.08 -5.08
N GLU A 128 -15.76 10.33 -5.04
CA GLU A 128 -15.04 11.41 -4.35
C GLU A 128 -14.80 11.08 -2.87
N PRO A 129 -13.77 11.68 -2.24
CA PRO A 129 -13.64 11.61 -0.81
C PRO A 129 -14.95 12.03 -0.15
N ALA A 130 -15.37 11.22 0.80
CA ALA A 130 -16.59 11.46 1.55
C ALA A 130 -16.23 11.76 3.01
N ASP A 131 -17.19 12.31 3.74
CA ASP A 131 -17.05 12.50 5.18
C ASP A 131 -16.68 11.17 5.88
N PRO A 132 -15.88 11.17 6.96
CA PRO A 132 -15.46 9.94 7.66
C PRO A 132 -16.61 9.05 8.12
N HIS A 133 -17.83 9.59 8.26
CA HIS A 133 -19.03 8.86 8.63
C HIS A 133 -19.81 8.30 7.43
N THR A 134 -19.36 8.58 6.20
CA THR A 134 -19.95 8.01 4.99
C THR A 134 -19.51 6.55 4.86
N PHE A 135 -20.43 5.64 5.16
CA PHE A 135 -20.19 4.21 5.07
C PHE A 135 -20.34 3.74 3.63
N VAL A 136 -19.25 3.23 3.05
CA VAL A 136 -19.33 2.43 1.83
C VAL A 136 -19.55 0.98 2.26
N ALA A 137 -20.61 0.35 1.75
CA ALA A 137 -20.95 -1.01 2.13
C ALA A 137 -19.74 -1.96 1.97
N SER A 138 -19.38 -2.63 3.06
CA SER A 138 -18.34 -3.66 3.06
C SER A 138 -18.73 -4.82 2.14
N LEU A 139 -17.73 -5.37 1.45
CA LEU A 139 -17.87 -6.56 0.61
C LEU A 139 -18.04 -7.84 1.40
N PHE A 140 -17.56 -7.84 2.64
CA PHE A 140 -17.79 -8.90 3.60
C PHE A 140 -19.04 -8.49 4.35
N SER A 141 -20.16 -9.12 3.99
CA SER A 141 -21.47 -8.97 4.64
C SER A 141 -21.41 -9.26 6.15
N ASP A 142 -20.37 -9.98 6.60
CA ASP A 142 -20.19 -10.45 7.98
C ASP A 142 -18.92 -9.90 8.65
N GLY A 143 -18.43 -8.75 8.20
CA GLY A 143 -17.34 -8.06 8.91
C GLY A 143 -17.79 -7.64 10.33
N PRO A 144 -16.89 -7.54 11.33
CA PRO A 144 -17.21 -7.34 12.75
C PRO A 144 -17.89 -5.99 13.14
N GLY A 145 -18.63 -5.37 12.23
CA GLY A 145 -19.50 -4.22 12.47
C GLY A 145 -20.84 -4.27 11.71
N ALA A 146 -21.23 -5.40 11.12
CA ALA A 146 -22.53 -5.55 10.45
C ALA A 146 -23.72 -5.64 11.44
N GLU A 147 -23.45 -5.97 12.71
CA GLU A 147 -24.40 -5.93 13.81
C GLU A 147 -23.92 -4.95 14.89
N ARG A 148 -24.14 -3.65 14.69
CA ARG A 148 -24.19 -2.65 15.77
C ARG A 148 -25.27 -1.63 15.49
#